data_AF-A0A7X0HP76-F1
#
_entry.id   AF-A0A7X0HP76-F1
#
_cell.length_a   1.000
_cell.length_b   1.000
_cell.length_c   1.000
_cell.angle_alpha   90.00
_cell.angle_beta   90.00
_cell.angle_gamma   90.00
#
_symmetry.space_group_name_H-M   'P 1'
#
loop_
_entity.id
_entity.type
_entity.pdbx_description
1 polymer ?
#
loop_
_entity_poly.entity_id
_entity_poly.type
_entity_poly.pdbx_seq_one_letter_code
_entity_poly.pdbx_strand_id
1 'polypeptide(L)'
;MSWLLVPIIIWATALIIMGLPKMWGKKMQKVKTKLKVEAESAKHTNPEESIYKGIEEGLLEMGSTQNLCFVSSIIGLLLMALGTVALCAVLLL
;
A
#
# COMPACT_ATOMS: atom_id res chain seq x y z
N MET A 1 1.61 -32.41 -14.93
CA MET A 1 2.32 -31.16 -15.34
C MET A 1 1.58 -29.89 -14.90
N SER A 2 0.24 -29.80 -14.97
CA SER A 2 -0.51 -28.58 -14.63
C SER A 2 -0.57 -28.20 -13.14
N TRP A 3 -0.11 -29.05 -12.21
CA TRP A 3 -0.20 -28.78 -10.76
C TRP A 3 0.82 -27.76 -10.25
N LEU A 4 1.94 -27.57 -10.97
CA LEU A 4 2.94 -26.53 -10.67
C LEU A 4 2.42 -25.11 -10.91
N LEU A 5 1.34 -24.93 -11.68
CA LEU A 5 0.75 -23.61 -11.94
C LEU A 5 0.15 -23.00 -10.67
N VAL A 6 -0.36 -23.83 -9.75
CA VAL A 6 -1.01 -23.37 -8.52
C VAL A 6 -0.06 -22.55 -7.63
N PRO A 7 1.13 -23.04 -7.23
CA PRO A 7 2.07 -22.26 -6.43
C PRO A 7 2.60 -21.02 -7.18
N ILE A 8 2.76 -21.09 -8.50
CA ILE A 8 3.21 -19.94 -9.32
C ILE A 8 2.17 -18.81 -9.29
N ILE A 9 0.88 -19.12 -9.42
CA ILE A 9 -0.20 -18.12 -9.36
C ILE A 9 -0.29 -17.51 -7.95
N ILE A 10 -0.12 -18.32 -6.90
CA ILE A 10 -0.12 -17.83 -5.51
C ILE A 10 1.03 -16.83 -5.29
N TRP A 11 2.23 -17.13 -5.78
CA TRP A 11 3.38 -16.22 -5.69
C TRP A 11 3.19 -14.94 -6.52
N ALA A 12 2.67 -15.06 -7.74
CA ALA A 12 2.35 -13.88 -8.56
C ALA A 12 1.36 -12.95 -7.84
N THR A 13 0.34 -13.52 -7.20
CA THR A 13 -0.66 -12.76 -6.44
C THR A 13 -0.03 -12.09 -5.20
N ALA A 14 0.86 -12.79 -4.50
CA ALA A 14 1.59 -12.24 -3.35
C ALA A 14 2.45 -11.03 -3.74
N LEU A 15 3.15 -11.11 -4.88
CA LEU A 15 3.98 -10.02 -5.40
C LEU A 15 3.15 -8.78 -5.75
N ILE A 16 1.95 -8.97 -6.32
CA ILE A 16 1.03 -7.87 -6.64
C ILE A 16 0.57 -7.18 -5.34
N ILE A 17 0.15 -7.96 -4.34
CA ILE A 17 -0.32 -7.44 -3.04
C ILE A 17 0.77 -6.68 -2.29
N MET A 18 2.03 -7.14 -2.34
CA MET A 18 3.16 -6.43 -1.74
C MET A 18 3.58 -5.18 -2.53
N GLY A 19 3.44 -5.18 -3.86
CA GLY A 19 3.93 -4.11 -4.73
C GLY A 19 3.04 -2.87 -4.78
N LEU A 20 1.71 -3.06 -4.85
CA LEU A 20 0.69 -2.00 -4.91
C LEU A 20 0.79 -0.94 -3.80
N PRO A 21 0.84 -1.30 -2.51
CA PRO A 21 0.85 -0.34 -1.42
C PRO A 21 2.15 0.48 -1.37
N LYS A 22 3.27 -0.09 -1.83
CA LYS A 22 4.56 0.62 -1.92
C LYS A 22 4.52 1.74 -2.97
N MET A 23 3.82 1.53 -4.08
CA MET A 23 3.62 2.58 -5.10
C MET A 23 2.61 3.64 -4.64
N TRP A 24 1.54 3.23 -3.97
CA TRP A 24 0.51 4.13 -3.47
C TRP A 24 1.04 5.04 -2.36
N GLY A 25 1.85 4.51 -1.44
CA GLY A 25 2.49 5.28 -0.37
C GLY A 25 3.36 6.41 -0.90
N LYS A 26 4.18 6.17 -1.94
CA LYS A 26 5.00 7.22 -2.56
C LYS A 26 4.17 8.32 -3.23
N LYS A 27 3.08 7.96 -3.92
CA LYS A 27 2.18 8.94 -4.53
C LYS A 27 1.45 9.77 -3.47
N MET A 28 0.90 9.15 -2.43
CA MET A 28 0.24 9.86 -1.34
C MET A 28 1.19 10.76 -0.56
N GLN A 29 2.43 10.33 -0.32
CA GLN A 29 3.43 11.17 0.34
C GLN A 29 3.74 12.43 -0.47
N LYS A 30 3.81 12.32 -1.81
CA LYS A 30 4.03 13.46 -2.71
C LYS A 30 2.84 14.42 -2.78
N VAL A 31 1.62 13.89 -2.68
CA VAL A 31 0.39 14.70 -2.60
C VAL A 31 0.33 15.41 -1.24
N LYS A 32 0.64 14.71 -0.14
CA LYS A 32 0.68 15.27 1.21
C LYS A 32 1.69 16.43 1.32
N THR A 33 2.90 16.26 0.80
CA THR A 33 3.91 17.35 0.84
C THR A 33 3.48 18.57 0.02
N LYS A 34 2.84 18.37 -1.14
CA LYS A 34 2.28 19.49 -1.92
C LYS A 34 1.14 20.19 -1.18
N LEU A 35 0.19 19.43 -0.62
CA LEU A 35 -0.93 19.98 0.14
C LEU A 35 -0.43 20.80 1.34
N LYS A 36 0.58 20.29 2.06
CA LYS A 36 1.17 20.98 3.21
C LYS A 36 1.78 22.33 2.83
N VAL A 37 2.57 22.35 1.76
CA VAL A 37 3.20 23.58 1.24
C VAL A 37 2.12 24.59 0.81
N GLU A 38 1.07 24.13 0.15
CA GLU A 38 -0.04 24.99 -0.26
C GLU A 38 -0.89 25.48 0.91
N ALA A 39 -1.15 24.65 1.92
CA ALA A 39 -1.88 25.05 3.13
C ALA A 39 -1.09 26.10 3.93
N GLU A 40 0.23 25.94 4.02
CA GLU A 40 1.13 26.88 4.71
C GLU A 40 1.22 28.21 3.96
N SER A 41 1.24 28.18 2.61
CA SER A 41 1.14 29.38 1.77
C SER A 41 -0.23 30.06 1.88
N ALA A 42 -1.33 29.31 1.90
CA ALA A 42 -2.68 29.85 2.01
C ALA A 42 -2.95 30.47 3.38
N LYS A 43 -2.30 29.98 4.44
CA LYS A 43 -2.38 30.55 5.80
C LYS A 43 -1.99 32.03 5.87
N HIS A 44 -1.15 32.50 4.95
CA HIS A 44 -0.71 33.89 4.87
C HIS A 44 -1.55 34.78 3.95
N THR A 45 -2.36 34.21 3.05
CA THR A 45 -3.10 34.96 2.01
C THR A 45 -4.62 34.80 2.09
N ASN A 46 -5.13 33.65 2.55
CA ASN A 46 -6.56 33.38 2.68
C ASN A 46 -6.88 32.34 3.79
N PRO A 47 -7.37 32.77 4.96
CA PRO A 47 -7.58 31.90 6.12
C PRO A 47 -8.66 30.83 5.92
N GLU A 48 -9.69 31.09 5.09
CA GLU A 48 -10.76 30.10 4.82
C GLU A 48 -10.25 28.91 3.99
N GLU A 49 -9.36 29.16 3.03
CA GLU A 49 -8.75 28.13 2.20
C GLU A 49 -7.80 27.23 3.02
N SER A 50 -7.17 27.79 4.06
CA SER A 50 -6.31 27.03 4.97
C SER A 50 -7.08 25.99 5.81
N ILE A 51 -8.33 26.29 6.18
CA ILE A 51 -9.17 25.40 6.97
C ILE A 51 -9.59 24.19 6.13
N TYR A 52 -10.01 24.41 4.88
CA TYR A 52 -10.37 23.33 3.96
C TYR A 52 -9.19 22.40 3.66
N LYS A 53 -8.01 22.96 3.36
CA LYS A 53 -6.81 22.15 3.12
C LYS A 53 -6.33 21.41 4.37
N GLY A 54 -6.52 21.99 5.56
CA GLY A 54 -6.23 21.32 6.83
C GLY A 54 -7.15 20.11 7.10
N ILE A 55 -8.44 20.19 6.74
CA ILE A 55 -9.37 19.06 6.83
C ILE A 55 -8.97 17.96 5.82
N GLU A 56 -8.57 18.35 4.61
CA GLU A 56 -8.12 17.43 3.57
C GLU A 56 -6.82 16.70 3.95
N GLU A 57 -5.87 17.40 4.59
CA GLU A 57 -4.64 16.82 5.15
C GLU A 57 -4.94 15.86 6.31
N GLY A 58 -5.88 16.22 7.19
CA GLY A 58 -6.36 15.35 8.28
C GLY A 58 -7.07 14.08 7.77
N LEU A 59 -7.85 14.18 6.70
CA LEU A 59 -8.47 13.03 6.04
C LEU A 59 -7.42 12.11 5.39
N LEU A 60 -6.40 12.70 4.77
CA LEU A 60 -5.25 12.01 4.20
C LEU A 60 -4.38 11.31 5.27
N GLU A 61 -4.27 11.89 6.47
CA GLU A 61 -3.60 11.26 7.61
C GLU A 61 -4.40 10.12 8.23
N MET A 62 -5.72 10.25 8.29
CA MET A 62 -6.60 9.19 8.78
C MET A 62 -6.56 7.95 7.88
N GLY A 63 -6.29 8.15 6.58
CA GLY A 63 -5.86 7.11 5.65
C GLY A 63 -4.44 6.63 5.92
N SER A 64 -4.23 5.86 7.01
CA SER A 64 -2.93 5.31 7.42
C SER A 64 -2.36 4.35 6.36
N THR A 65 -1.72 4.93 5.35
CA THR A 65 -0.93 4.24 4.32
C THR A 65 0.16 3.36 4.91
N GLN A 66 0.64 3.71 6.11
CA GLN A 66 1.63 2.96 6.86
C GLN A 66 1.05 1.65 7.40
N ASN A 67 -0.18 1.66 7.94
CA ASN A 67 -0.88 0.43 8.33
C ASN A 67 -1.19 -0.45 7.11
N LEU A 68 -1.64 0.13 6.00
CA LEU A 68 -1.92 -0.62 4.77
C LEU A 68 -0.68 -1.33 4.22
N CYS A 69 0.48 -0.67 4.25
CA CYS A 69 1.75 -1.26 3.83
C CYS A 69 2.15 -2.41 4.78
N PHE A 70 2.04 -2.22 6.09
CA PHE A 70 2.37 -3.24 7.07
C PHE A 70 1.47 -4.48 6.94
N VAL A 71 0.16 -4.27 6.84
CA VAL A 71 -0.84 -5.33 6.65
C VAL A 71 -0.61 -6.08 5.33
N SER A 72 -0.36 -5.36 4.23
CA SER A 72 -0.06 -6.00 2.94
C SER A 72 1.22 -6.84 2.96
N SER A 73 2.21 -6.42 3.74
CA SER A 73 3.48 -7.13 3.88
C SER A 73 3.26 -8.44 4.63
N ILE A 74 2.50 -8.42 5.73
CA ILE A 74 2.12 -9.62 6.49
C ILE A 74 1.34 -10.60 5.61
N ILE A 75 0.32 -10.10 4.90
CA ILE A 75 -0.52 -10.93 4.01
C ILE A 75 0.32 -11.54 2.88
N GLY A 76 1.21 -10.76 2.26
CA GLY A 76 2.10 -11.26 1.21
C GLY A 76 3.06 -12.32 1.73
N LEU A 77 3.57 -12.18 2.96
CA LEU A 77 4.48 -13.14 3.56
C LEU A 77 3.78 -14.47 3.87
N LEU A 78 2.54 -14.42 4.37
CA LEU A 78 1.67 -15.59 4.54
C LEU A 78 1.39 -16.30 3.21
N LEU A 79 1.07 -15.54 2.16
CA LEU A 79 0.83 -16.10 0.82
C LEU A 79 2.07 -16.77 0.22
N MET A 80 3.25 -16.19 0.41
CA MET A 80 4.52 -16.79 -0.01
C MET A 80 4.77 -18.11 0.71
N ALA A 81 4.55 -18.17 2.02
CA ALA A 81 4.68 -19.39 2.83
C ALA A 81 3.67 -20.48 2.42
N LEU A 82 2.44 -20.10 2.11
CA LEU A 82 1.43 -21.04 1.58
C LEU A 82 1.84 -21.57 0.19
N GLY A 83 2.36 -20.70 -0.67
CA GLY A 83 2.83 -21.10 -2.00
C GLY A 83 4.03 -22.05 -1.95
N THR A 84 4.99 -21.84 -1.04
CA THR A 84 6.12 -22.79 -0.85
C THR A 84 5.64 -24.13 -0.32
N VAL A 85 4.72 -24.16 0.65
CA VAL A 85 4.15 -25.41 1.18
C VAL A 85 3.41 -26.18 0.08
N ALA A 86 2.60 -25.49 -0.73
CA ALA A 86 1.91 -26.10 -1.86
C ALA A 86 2.91 -26.66 -2.89
N LEU A 87 3.99 -25.94 -3.19
CA LEU A 87 5.03 -26.41 -4.11
C LEU A 87 5.77 -27.65 -3.56
N CYS A 88 6.07 -27.67 -2.26
CA CYS A 88 6.65 -28.85 -1.60
C CYS A 88 5.71 -30.06 -1.63
N ALA A 89 4.41 -29.86 -1.37
CA ALA A 89 3.42 -30.94 -1.44
C ALA A 89 3.31 -31.52 -2.85
N VAL A 90 3.33 -30.66 -3.88
CA VAL A 90 3.30 -31.08 -5.29
C VAL A 90 4.58 -31.81 -5.72
N LEU A 91 5.74 -31.50 -5.14
CA LEU A 91 7.01 -32.18 -5.44
C LEU A 91 7.18 -33.53 -4.71
N LEU A 92 6.49 -33.71 -3.57
CA LEU A 92 6.51 -34.96 -2.81
C LEU A 92 5.49 -35.99 -3.32
N LEU A 93 4.48 -35.55 -4.08
CA LEU A 93 3.47 -36.37 -4.75
C LEU A 93 3.94 -36.81 -6.15
#